data_AF-A0A1Y2BFU6-F1
#
_entry.id   AF-A0A1Y2BFU6-F1
#
_cell.length_a   1.000
_cell.length_b   1.000
_cell.length_c   1.000
_cell.angle_alpha   90.00
_cell.angle_beta   90.00
_cell.angle_gamma   90.00
#
_symmetry.space_group_name_H-M   'P 1'
#
loop_
_entity.id
_entity.type
_entity.pdbx_description
1 polymer ?
#
loop_
_entity_poly.entity_id
_entity_poly.type
_entity_poly.pdbx_seq_one_letter_code
_entity_poly.pdbx_strand_id
1 'polypeptide(L)'
;MGNQIEGVKQMMRTFCATERPGVQVHIWSFTENARSCFVCTSKPNLTNVELLEYVANLKLSRPIDHPLEVAHGDDAPENVTAAVAQLALNFDHTDNVLAFIITDAPPIIVPLVKGGKGKMNSFGYKLVGFWIRTFFQFE
;
A
#
# COMPACT_ATOMS: atom_id res chain seq x y z
N MET A 1 2.14 13.59 1.66
CA MET A 1 2.21 12.58 0.58
C MET A 1 2.50 13.02 -0.87
N GLY A 2 2.32 14.28 -1.30
CA GLY A 2 2.50 14.66 -2.73
C GLY A 2 3.88 14.35 -3.33
N ASN A 3 4.96 14.71 -2.64
CA ASN A 3 6.33 14.41 -3.07
C ASN A 3 6.62 12.89 -3.06
N GLN A 4 6.01 12.15 -2.13
CA GLN A 4 6.15 10.71 -2.03
C GLN A 4 5.53 9.99 -3.24
N ILE A 5 4.37 10.47 -3.73
CA ILE A 5 3.74 9.95 -4.95
C ILE A 5 4.68 10.13 -6.16
N GLU A 6 5.32 11.29 -6.31
CA GLU A 6 6.29 11.51 -7.38
C GLU A 6 7.53 10.61 -7.23
N GLY A 7 7.98 10.37 -6.00
CA GLY A 7 9.01 9.38 -5.70
C GLY A 7 8.63 7.96 -6.15
N VAL A 8 7.40 7.52 -5.88
CA VAL A 8 6.87 6.22 -6.34
C VAL A 8 6.86 6.15 -7.87
N LYS A 9 6.42 7.22 -8.56
CA LYS A 9 6.43 7.28 -10.03
C LYS A 9 7.84 7.13 -10.60
N GLN A 10 8.83 7.80 -10.01
CA GLN A 10 10.23 7.68 -10.43
C GLN A 10 10.78 6.29 -10.16
N MET A 11 10.55 5.75 -8.96
CA MET A 11 10.96 4.39 -8.59
C MET A 11 10.39 3.35 -9.56
N MET A 12 9.10 3.44 -9.89
CA MET A 12 8.46 2.49 -10.80
C MET A 12 9.04 2.58 -12.21
N ARG A 13 9.38 3.77 -12.71
CA ARG A 13 10.08 3.92 -13.99
C ARG A 13 11.42 3.20 -13.99
N THR A 14 12.22 3.38 -12.93
CA THR A 14 13.51 2.69 -12.79
C THR A 14 13.33 1.18 -12.63
N PHE A 15 12.33 0.74 -11.87
CA PHE A 15 12.04 -0.67 -11.68
C PHE A 15 11.63 -1.31 -13.01
N CYS A 16 10.63 -0.77 -13.71
CA CYS A 16 10.14 -1.30 -14.98
C CYS A 16 11.13 -1.19 -16.16
N ALA A 17 12.25 -0.48 -16.02
CA ALA A 17 13.29 -0.39 -17.05
C ALA A 17 14.06 -1.71 -17.27
N THR A 18 13.88 -2.70 -16.40
CA THR A 18 14.48 -4.02 -16.53
C THR A 18 13.41 -5.08 -16.33
N GLU A 19 13.31 -6.05 -17.24
CA GLU A 19 12.42 -7.18 -17.04
C GLU A 19 12.91 -8.08 -15.91
N ARG A 20 11.97 -8.56 -15.11
CA ARG A 20 12.23 -9.50 -14.01
C ARG A 20 11.25 -10.67 -14.13
N PRO A 21 11.62 -11.71 -14.88
CA PRO A 21 10.78 -12.89 -15.04
C PRO A 21 10.38 -13.47 -13.69
N GLY A 22 9.11 -13.86 -13.54
CA GLY A 22 8.58 -14.40 -12.29
C GLY A 22 8.30 -13.37 -11.19
N VAL A 23 8.48 -12.07 -11.46
CA VAL A 23 8.07 -10.99 -10.55
C VAL A 23 6.84 -10.30 -11.11
N GLN A 24 5.77 -10.29 -10.31
CA GLN A 24 4.57 -9.52 -10.58
C GLN A 24 4.49 -8.34 -9.62
N VAL A 25 4.16 -7.16 -10.15
CA VAL A 25 3.99 -5.96 -9.35
C VAL A 25 2.53 -5.54 -9.35
N HIS A 26 2.02 -5.30 -8.17
CA HIS A 26 0.71 -4.70 -7.95
C HIS A 26 0.91 -3.35 -7.27
N ILE A 27 0.18 -2.34 -7.75
CA ILE A 27 0.16 -1.02 -7.13
C ILE A 27 -1.21 -0.81 -6.54
N TRP A 28 -1.24 -0.54 -5.25
CA TRP A 28 -2.45 -0.20 -4.54
C TRP A 28 -2.32 1.18 -3.95
N SER A 29 -3.45 1.86 -3.85
CA SER A 29 -3.54 3.12 -3.14
C SER A 29 -4.73 3.07 -2.20
N PHE A 30 -4.61 3.76 -1.08
CA PHE A 30 -5.71 3.95 -0.17
C PHE A 30 -5.80 5.44 0.18
N THR A 31 -7.01 5.87 0.48
CA THR A 31 -7.31 7.21 0.98
C THR A 31 -8.68 7.16 1.63
N GLU A 32 -8.98 8.08 2.51
CA GLU A 32 -10.29 8.12 3.16
C GLU A 32 -10.89 9.52 3.19
N ASN A 33 -12.17 9.57 3.52
CA ASN A 33 -12.85 10.77 3.95
C ASN A 33 -13.71 10.42 5.17
N ALA A 34 -14.47 11.40 5.69
CA ALA A 34 -15.33 11.19 6.85
C ALA A 34 -16.40 10.08 6.70
N ARG A 35 -16.64 9.56 5.48
CA ARG A 35 -17.70 8.59 5.19
C ARG A 35 -17.16 7.20 4.82
N SER A 36 -16.02 7.13 4.13
CA SER A 36 -15.50 5.88 3.56
C SER A 36 -13.98 5.85 3.48
N CYS A 37 -13.43 4.62 3.52
CA CYS A 37 -12.09 4.31 3.08
C CYS A 37 -12.15 3.76 1.64
N PHE A 38 -11.36 4.33 0.75
CA PHE A 38 -11.24 3.95 -0.65
C PHE A 38 -9.93 3.21 -0.82
N VAL A 39 -10.00 1.99 -1.35
CA VAL A 39 -8.85 1.16 -1.70
C VAL A 39 -8.92 0.88 -3.19
N CYS A 40 -7.93 1.36 -3.93
CA CYS A 40 -7.83 1.18 -5.38
C CYS A 40 -6.68 0.23 -5.69
N THR A 41 -6.88 -0.65 -6.67
CA THR A 41 -5.88 -1.65 -7.05
C THR A 41 -5.60 -1.65 -8.54
N SER A 42 -4.33 -1.82 -8.92
CA SER A 42 -3.99 -2.11 -10.30
C SER A 42 -4.55 -3.47 -10.69
N LYS A 43 -4.97 -3.62 -11.95
CA LYS A 43 -5.40 -4.92 -12.48
C LYS A 43 -4.29 -5.96 -12.33
N PRO A 44 -4.63 -7.25 -12.18
CA PRO A 44 -3.63 -8.30 -12.22
C PRO A 44 -3.02 -8.40 -13.62
N ASN A 45 -1.78 -8.92 -13.67
CA ASN A 45 -1.03 -9.25 -14.88
C ASN A 45 -0.79 -8.08 -15.86
N LEU A 46 -0.70 -6.84 -15.36
CA LEU A 46 -0.31 -5.71 -16.19
C LEU A 46 1.12 -5.88 -16.71
N THR A 47 1.34 -5.50 -17.97
CA THR A 47 2.67 -5.31 -18.52
C THR A 47 3.38 -4.13 -17.84
N ASN A 48 4.71 -4.06 -17.95
CA ASN A 48 5.48 -2.93 -17.43
C ASN A 48 4.95 -1.58 -17.95
N VAL A 49 4.51 -1.51 -19.21
CA VAL A 49 3.96 -0.29 -19.81
C VAL A 49 2.63 0.10 -19.18
N GLU A 50 1.69 -0.84 -19.07
CA GLU A 50 0.38 -0.58 -18.47
C GLU A 50 0.49 -0.24 -16.98
N LEU A 51 1.43 -0.87 -16.27
CA LEU A 51 1.71 -0.57 -14.87
C LEU A 51 2.26 0.85 -14.70
N LEU A 52 3.16 1.28 -15.58
CA LEU A 52 3.67 2.66 -15.57
C LEU A 52 2.59 3.68 -15.90
N GLU A 53 1.66 3.35 -16.81
CA GLU A 53 0.50 4.18 -17.10
C GLU A 53 -0.43 4.29 -15.90
N TYR A 54 -0.71 3.18 -15.21
CA TYR A 54 -1.50 3.18 -13.98
C TYR A 54 -0.86 4.08 -12.90
N VAL A 55 0.44 3.92 -12.67
CA VAL A 55 1.20 4.70 -11.67
C VAL A 55 1.26 6.19 -12.05
N ALA A 56 1.37 6.52 -13.33
CA ALA A 56 1.36 7.91 -13.79
C ALA A 56 0.03 8.63 -13.46
N ASN A 57 -1.07 7.89 -13.41
CA ASN A 57 -2.40 8.41 -13.09
C ASN A 57 -2.66 8.58 -11.59
N LEU A 58 -1.75 8.14 -10.70
CA LEU A 58 -1.86 8.39 -9.27
C LEU A 58 -1.86 9.90 -8.97
N LYS A 59 -2.87 10.34 -8.24
CA LYS A 59 -3.09 11.73 -7.84
C LYS A 59 -3.32 11.81 -6.34
N LEU A 60 -2.71 12.81 -5.71
CA LEU A 60 -2.97 13.10 -4.32
C LEU A 60 -4.46 13.39 -4.12
N SER A 61 -5.02 12.78 -3.08
CA SER A 61 -6.40 12.98 -2.65
C SER A 61 -7.50 12.60 -3.64
N ARG A 62 -7.17 11.80 -4.66
CA ARG A 62 -8.15 11.33 -5.66
C ARG A 62 -7.96 9.83 -5.87
N PRO A 63 -8.89 8.99 -5.38
CA PRO A 63 -8.84 7.56 -5.64
C PRO A 63 -8.98 7.30 -7.14
N ILE A 64 -8.11 6.47 -7.74
CA ILE A 64 -8.09 6.23 -9.19
C ILE A 64 -9.44 5.67 -9.68
N ASP A 65 -10.02 4.75 -8.94
CA ASP A 65 -11.27 4.08 -9.31
C ASP A 65 -12.52 4.91 -8.97
N HIS A 66 -12.34 6.06 -8.31
CA HIS A 66 -13.40 6.96 -7.88
C HIS A 66 -13.08 8.41 -8.29
N PRO A 67 -13.09 8.74 -9.59
CA PRO A 67 -12.59 10.01 -10.12
C PRO A 67 -13.40 11.25 -9.68
N LEU A 68 -14.64 11.04 -9.22
CA LEU A 68 -15.52 12.09 -8.68
C LEU A 68 -15.29 12.35 -7.19
N GLU A 69 -14.60 11.45 -6.50
CA GLU A 69 -14.32 11.57 -5.07
C GLU A 69 -13.05 12.38 -4.84
N VAL A 70 -13.09 13.23 -3.82
CA VAL A 70 -11.91 13.89 -3.25
C VAL A 70 -11.81 13.40 -1.82
N ALA A 71 -10.75 12.67 -1.54
CA ALA A 71 -10.53 12.01 -0.27
C ALA A 71 -9.18 12.45 0.29
N HIS A 72 -9.16 12.91 1.52
CA HIS A 72 -7.96 13.27 2.24
C HIS A 72 -8.27 12.93 3.69
N GLY A 73 -7.41 12.11 4.29
CA GLY A 73 -7.38 12.09 5.75
C GLY A 73 -7.10 13.51 6.21
N ASP A 74 -7.86 13.98 7.21
CA ASP A 74 -7.34 15.04 8.06
C ASP A 74 -6.02 14.54 8.70
N ASP A 75 -5.21 15.38 9.34
CA ASP A 75 -3.95 14.98 10.02
C ASP A 75 -4.15 13.96 11.20
N ALA A 76 -5.31 13.29 11.23
CA ALA A 76 -5.68 12.19 12.10
C ALA A 76 -5.10 10.84 11.62
N PRO A 77 -5.09 9.81 12.49
CA PRO A 77 -4.62 8.48 12.12
C PRO A 77 -5.39 7.90 10.93
N GLU A 78 -4.66 7.30 9.99
CA GLU A 78 -5.22 6.77 8.73
C GLU A 78 -5.66 5.31 8.86
N ASN A 79 -6.72 4.91 8.15
CA ASN A 79 -7.21 3.53 8.16
C ASN A 79 -6.40 2.54 7.29
N VAL A 80 -5.07 2.62 7.39
CA VAL A 80 -4.09 1.73 6.75
C VAL A 80 -4.41 0.26 7.04
N THR A 81 -4.84 -0.05 8.27
CA THR A 81 -5.14 -1.43 8.69
C THR A 81 -6.30 -2.03 7.89
N ALA A 82 -7.37 -1.28 7.66
CA ALA A 82 -8.49 -1.76 6.85
C ALA A 82 -8.09 -1.94 5.39
N ALA A 83 -7.28 -1.02 4.85
CA ALA A 83 -6.75 -1.16 3.49
C ALA A 83 -5.92 -2.44 3.34
N VAL A 84 -4.97 -2.68 4.25
CA VAL A 84 -4.16 -3.91 4.23
C VAL A 84 -5.01 -5.17 4.37
N ALA A 85 -6.01 -5.17 5.26
CA ALA A 85 -6.89 -6.33 5.44
C ALA A 85 -7.68 -6.65 4.17
N GLN A 86 -8.22 -5.63 3.49
CA GLN A 86 -8.94 -5.81 2.23
C GLN A 86 -8.01 -6.32 1.12
N LEU A 87 -6.78 -5.82 1.08
CA LEU A 87 -5.81 -6.21 0.07
C LEU A 87 -5.29 -7.63 0.27
N ALA A 88 -5.11 -8.06 1.52
CA ALA A 88 -4.70 -9.41 1.88
C ALA A 88 -5.68 -10.49 1.40
N LEU A 89 -6.95 -10.15 1.15
CA LEU A 89 -7.94 -11.09 0.58
C LEU A 89 -7.61 -11.53 -0.85
N ASN A 90 -6.71 -10.83 -1.54
CA ASN A 90 -6.30 -11.19 -2.91
C ASN A 90 -5.16 -12.22 -2.95
N PHE A 91 -4.68 -12.69 -1.79
CA PHE A 91 -3.57 -13.62 -1.68
C PHE A 91 -3.92 -14.77 -0.75
N ASP A 92 -3.30 -15.91 -0.98
CA ASP A 92 -3.37 -17.07 -0.12
C ASP A 92 -1.98 -17.51 0.38
N HIS A 93 -1.96 -18.63 1.10
CA HIS A 93 -0.77 -19.18 1.74
C HIS A 93 0.29 -19.69 0.75
N THR A 94 -0.04 -19.83 -0.53
CA THR A 94 0.87 -20.22 -1.60
C THR A 94 1.58 -19.03 -2.23
N ASP A 95 1.05 -17.81 -2.02
CA ASP A 95 1.62 -16.58 -2.55
C ASP A 95 2.83 -16.12 -1.73
N ASN A 96 3.90 -15.76 -2.42
CA ASN A 96 5.08 -15.15 -1.81
C ASN A 96 5.04 -13.63 -2.01
N VAL A 97 4.25 -12.98 -1.15
CA VAL A 97 3.87 -11.57 -1.29
C VAL A 97 4.89 -10.67 -0.63
N LEU A 98 5.23 -9.58 -1.32
CA LEU A 98 6.08 -8.54 -0.80
C LEU A 98 5.42 -7.14 -0.90
N ALA A 99 4.76 -6.67 0.17
CA ALA A 99 4.05 -5.39 0.28
C ALA A 99 4.84 -4.27 1.00
N PHE A 100 4.97 -3.13 0.31
CA PHE A 100 5.42 -1.85 0.86
C PHE A 100 4.21 -1.06 1.35
N ILE A 101 4.30 -0.43 2.51
CA ILE A 101 3.27 0.52 2.95
C ILE A 101 3.94 1.87 3.13
N ILE A 102 3.51 2.83 2.30
CA ILE A 102 4.02 4.20 2.33
C ILE A 102 2.89 5.09 2.84
N THR A 103 3.05 5.61 4.05
CA THR A 103 2.14 6.57 4.69
C THR A 103 2.97 7.55 5.52
N ASP A 104 2.52 8.80 5.63
CA ASP A 104 3.06 9.81 6.55
C ASP A 104 2.26 9.91 7.86
N ALA A 105 1.20 9.12 8.01
CA ALA A 105 0.34 9.07 9.18
C ALA A 105 0.43 7.72 9.92
N PRO A 106 0.27 7.70 11.24
CA PRO A 106 0.16 6.45 11.98
C PRO A 106 -1.15 5.71 11.64
N PRO A 107 -1.18 4.37 11.69
CA PRO A 107 -2.41 3.62 11.45
C PRO A 107 -3.41 3.86 12.58
N ILE A 108 -4.71 3.78 12.28
CA ILE A 108 -5.75 3.62 13.29
C ILE A 108 -5.52 2.29 14.01
N ILE A 109 -5.08 2.39 15.27
CA ILE A 109 -5.02 1.25 16.18
C ILE A 109 -6.37 1.19 16.89
N VAL A 110 -7.24 0.28 16.45
CA VAL A 110 -8.40 -0.09 17.27
C VAL A 110 -7.84 -0.80 18.50
N PRO A 111 -8.05 -0.31 19.73
CA PRO A 111 -7.62 -1.05 20.90
C PRO A 111 -8.33 -2.39 20.87
N LEU A 112 -7.55 -3.49 20.84
CA LEU A 112 -8.07 -4.80 21.19
C LEU A 112 -8.78 -4.63 22.53
N VAL A 113 -10.11 -4.76 22.53
CA VAL A 113 -10.92 -4.61 23.74
C VAL A 113 -10.32 -5.56 24.78
N LYS A 114 -9.67 -4.99 25.80
CA LYS A 114 -9.18 -5.74 26.96
C LYS A 114 -10.38 -6.24 27.74
N GLY A 115 -10.92 -7.38 27.35
CA GLY A 115 -11.49 -8.31 28.32
C GLY A 115 -10.35 -8.84 29.19
N GLY A 116 -10.00 -8.12 30.25
CA GLY A 116 -9.10 -8.64 31.30
C GLY A 116 -7.94 -7.71 31.67
N LYS A 117 -7.83 -7.45 32.97
CA LYS A 117 -6.74 -6.74 33.65
C LYS A 117 -5.40 -7.49 33.50
N GLY A 118 -4.74 -7.36 32.36
CA GLY A 118 -3.35 -7.76 32.17
C GLY A 118 -2.48 -6.55 31.93
N LYS A 119 -1.51 -6.29 32.83
CA LYS A 119 -0.40 -5.35 32.57
C LYS A 119 0.29 -5.81 31.28
N MET A 120 0.28 -4.97 30.25
CA MET A 120 1.03 -5.25 29.02
C MET A 120 2.26 -4.36 29.01
N ASN A 121 3.41 -5.00 28.90
CA ASN A 121 4.69 -4.36 28.66
C ASN A 121 4.63 -3.66 27.29
N SER A 122 5.16 -2.45 27.26
CA SER A 122 5.28 -1.61 26.07
C SER A 122 6.02 -2.35 24.96
N PHE A 123 5.35 -2.60 23.85
CA PHE A 123 6.02 -2.83 22.58
C PHE A 123 5.75 -1.62 21.70
N GLY A 124 6.75 -0.74 21.60
CA GLY A 124 6.77 0.35 20.64
C GLY A 124 7.19 -0.22 19.28
N TYR A 125 6.40 0.06 18.25
CA TYR A 125 6.79 -0.22 16.87
C TYR A 125 6.86 1.11 16.11
N LYS A 126 8.03 1.42 15.57
CA LYS A 126 8.20 2.38 14.48
C LYS A 126 8.11 1.57 13.19
N LEU A 127 7.07 1.76 12.40
CA LEU A 127 6.93 1.10 11.10
C LEU A 127 7.40 2.06 10.00
N VAL A 128 8.49 1.70 9.33
CA VAL A 128 8.96 2.29 8.06
C VAL A 128 9.22 1.09 7.16
N GLY A 129 8.59 0.98 5.97
CA GLY A 129 8.67 -0.27 5.20
C GLY A 129 8.50 -0.15 3.68
N PHE A 130 9.63 -0.36 2.99
CA PHE A 130 9.75 -0.71 1.56
C PHE A 130 9.94 -2.27 1.42
N TRP A 131 9.35 -3.00 0.45
CA TRP A 131 9.34 -4.48 0.24
C TRP A 131 9.62 -4.96 -1.24
N ILE A 132 10.85 -4.86 -1.78
CA ILE A 132 11.32 -5.39 -3.11
C ILE A 132 11.79 -6.84 -2.96
N ARG A 133 11.40 -7.77 -3.85
CA ARG A 133 11.93 -9.15 -3.84
C ARG A 133 13.11 -9.24 -4.81
N THR A 134 14.27 -9.57 -4.28
CA THR A 134 15.44 -10.05 -5.03
C THR A 134 15.57 -11.55 -4.78
N PHE A 135 15.64 -12.38 -5.83
CA PHE A 135 16.10 -13.77 -5.69
C PHE A 135 17.63 -13.79 -5.79
N PHE A 136 18.30 -14.30 -4.76
CA PHE A 136 19.59 -15.00 -4.94
C PHE A 136 19.27 -16.50 -4.88
N GLN A 137 19.48 -17.20 -5.98
CA GLN A 137 19.58 -18.65 -6.00
C GLN A 137 21.07 -18.92 -6.20
N PHE A 138 21.78 -19.26 -5.11
CA PHE A 138 23.12 -19.84 -5.22
C PHE A 138 22.92 -21.32 -5.56
N GLU A 139 23.35 -21.71 -6.76
CA GLU A 139 23.82 -23.07 -7.00
C GLU A 139 25.18 -23.27 -6.34
#